data_AF-A0A1C4MRA2-F1
#
_entry.id   AF-A0A1C4MRA2-F1
#
_cell.length_a   1.000
_cell.length_b   1.000
_cell.length_c   1.000
_cell.angle_alpha   90.00
_cell.angle_beta   90.00
_cell.angle_gamma   90.00
#
_symmetry.space_group_name_H-M   'P 1'
#
loop_
_entity.id
_entity.type
_entity.pdbx_description
1 polymer ?
#
loop_
_entity_poly.entity_id
_entity_poly.type
_entity_poly.pdbx_seq_one_letter_code
_entity_poly.pdbx_strand_id
1 'polypeptide(L)'
;RGPVTADLAADGPHLLVEGPAGSGRTELLRALVASLAAAERPDRLSVVLVDGRDGTGASGGPGDGLRVCTDVPHVTTHLTANDPVRMREFAQSLSAELKRRAELVGRGDFGSRHTGRAVPGRVVAPRESASGAADLDSAPSATIRLRPAAHRRQPERQPSLPRLVVVVDDLDALVSPALGSPGRPAAGSVMRALEAVAREGERLGVHLVAAAGPGGRTAETEPYRLASLRVTLDAPGTGADAPAPGRGLLTLPDGRSTPFQGGRVTGRIPRTATLRPTVVALDWPRMGDPPTRRPVRELGNGPTDLALLASALERAAKEVAATEVPSLL
;
A
#
# COMPACT_ATOMS: atom_id res chain seq x y z
N ARG A 1 -13.12 6.85 18.34
CA ARG A 1 -13.13 6.56 16.88
C ARG A 1 -11.83 5.83 16.57
N GLY A 2 -11.90 4.68 15.90
CA GLY A 2 -10.76 3.79 15.64
C GLY A 2 -10.25 3.88 14.19
N PRO A 3 -9.34 2.99 13.77
CA PRO A 3 -8.89 2.91 12.39
C PRO A 3 -10.05 2.61 11.44
N VAL A 4 -10.01 3.18 10.24
CA VAL A 4 -10.93 2.85 9.15
C VAL A 4 -10.25 1.81 8.28
N THR A 5 -10.92 0.68 8.06
CA THR A 5 -10.35 -0.49 7.37
C THR A 5 -11.21 -0.88 6.18
N ALA A 6 -10.58 -1.41 5.14
CA ALA A 6 -11.21 -2.07 4.01
C ALA A 6 -10.45 -3.37 3.70
N ASP A 7 -11.17 -4.41 3.34
CA ASP A 7 -10.59 -5.70 2.95
C ASP A 7 -10.82 -5.94 1.45
N LEU A 8 -9.75 -5.90 0.64
CA LEU A 8 -9.83 -6.14 -0.80
C LEU A 8 -10.32 -7.55 -1.16
N ALA A 9 -10.23 -8.53 -0.25
CA ALA A 9 -10.72 -9.88 -0.49
C ALA A 9 -12.18 -10.04 -0.08
N ALA A 10 -12.64 -9.37 0.98
CA ALA A 10 -14.00 -9.52 1.51
C ALA A 10 -14.99 -8.46 0.99
N ASP A 11 -14.54 -7.21 0.86
CA ASP A 11 -15.35 -6.07 0.42
C ASP A 11 -15.27 -5.84 -1.11
N GLY A 12 -14.68 -6.81 -1.82
CA GLY A 12 -14.56 -6.85 -3.27
C GLY A 12 -13.20 -6.37 -3.79
N PRO A 13 -12.84 -6.86 -4.99
CA PRO A 13 -11.45 -7.03 -5.40
C PRO A 13 -10.72 -5.73 -5.73
N HIS A 14 -11.45 -4.64 -5.95
CA HIS A 14 -10.94 -3.45 -6.60
C HIS A 14 -11.32 -2.18 -5.84
N LEU A 15 -10.34 -1.32 -5.65
CA LEU A 15 -10.46 -0.06 -4.94
C LEU A 15 -10.15 1.10 -5.89
N LEU A 16 -11.07 2.06 -5.96
CA LEU A 16 -10.86 3.31 -6.70
C LEU A 16 -10.70 4.47 -5.73
N VAL A 17 -9.65 5.27 -5.92
CA VAL A 17 -9.38 6.51 -5.19
C VAL A 17 -9.62 7.70 -6.10
N GLU A 18 -10.70 8.41 -5.85
CA GLU A 18 -11.12 9.58 -6.61
C GLU A 18 -10.80 10.85 -5.85
N GLY A 19 -10.29 11.87 -6.55
CA GLY A 19 -10.03 13.16 -5.93
C GLY A 19 -9.37 14.15 -6.89
N PRO A 20 -9.58 15.46 -6.72
CA PRO A 20 -8.93 16.47 -7.55
C PRO A 20 -7.41 16.51 -7.31
N ALA A 21 -6.68 17.21 -8.17
CA ALA A 21 -5.24 17.42 -7.97
C ALA A 21 -4.95 18.05 -6.59
N GLY A 22 -3.91 17.56 -5.92
CA GLY A 22 -3.53 18.02 -4.57
C GLY A 22 -4.35 17.42 -3.42
N SER A 23 -5.40 16.63 -3.68
CA SER A 23 -6.20 15.96 -2.63
C SER A 23 -5.46 14.88 -1.85
N GLY A 24 -4.26 14.46 -2.28
CA GLY A 24 -3.45 13.45 -1.60
C GLY A 24 -3.58 12.02 -2.14
N ARG A 25 -4.19 11.81 -3.33
CA ARG A 25 -4.36 10.48 -3.96
C ARG A 25 -3.09 9.62 -3.94
N THR A 26 -1.97 10.14 -4.46
CA THR A 26 -0.70 9.41 -4.50
C THR A 26 -0.20 9.05 -3.10
N GLU A 27 -0.35 9.95 -2.11
CA GLU A 27 0.04 9.66 -0.74
C GLU A 27 -0.85 8.59 -0.10
N LEU A 28 -2.15 8.59 -0.40
CA LEU A 28 -3.04 7.53 0.03
C LEU A 28 -2.69 6.20 -0.62
N LEU A 29 -2.34 6.16 -1.91
CA LEU A 29 -1.87 4.93 -2.57
C LEU A 29 -0.61 4.39 -1.90
N ARG A 30 0.36 5.25 -1.55
CA ARG A 30 1.56 4.85 -0.79
C ARG A 30 1.20 4.29 0.59
N ALA A 31 0.26 4.92 1.29
CA ALA A 31 -0.23 4.43 2.58
C ALA A 31 -0.97 3.09 2.46
N LEU A 32 -1.72 2.87 1.37
CA LEU A 32 -2.36 1.59 1.07
C LEU A 32 -1.34 0.49 0.80
N VAL A 33 -0.29 0.77 0.00
CA VAL A 33 0.83 -0.18 -0.22
C VAL A 33 1.50 -0.54 1.10
N ALA A 34 1.79 0.46 1.96
CA ALA A 34 2.34 0.24 3.29
C ALA A 34 1.42 -0.62 4.16
N SER A 35 0.10 -0.36 4.14
CA SER A 35 -0.88 -1.13 4.91
C SER A 35 -0.98 -2.58 4.44
N LEU A 36 -0.98 -2.82 3.12
CA LEU A 36 -0.99 -4.16 2.54
C LEU A 36 0.29 -4.93 2.90
N ALA A 37 1.44 -4.27 2.78
CA ALA A 37 2.74 -4.84 3.12
C ALA A 37 2.89 -5.17 4.60
N ALA A 38 2.27 -4.39 5.49
CA ALA A 38 2.22 -4.67 6.92
C ALA A 38 1.25 -5.82 7.27
N ALA A 39 0.24 -6.08 6.44
CA ALA A 39 -0.80 -7.07 6.70
C ALA A 39 -0.49 -8.48 6.18
N GLU A 40 0.37 -8.61 5.17
CA GLU A 40 0.70 -9.90 4.55
C GLU A 40 2.20 -10.05 4.32
N ARG A 41 2.69 -11.29 4.22
CA ARG A 41 4.11 -11.57 3.96
C ARG A 41 4.47 -11.38 2.47
N PRO A 42 5.72 -11.03 2.15
CA PRO A 42 6.15 -10.81 0.76
C PRO A 42 6.13 -12.08 -0.11
N ASP A 43 6.13 -13.28 0.47
CA ASP A 43 5.95 -14.54 -0.27
C ASP A 43 4.48 -14.89 -0.57
N ARG A 44 3.53 -14.10 -0.03
CA ARG A 44 2.08 -14.29 -0.19
C ARG A 44 1.38 -13.12 -0.86
N LEU A 45 2.04 -11.98 -0.99
CA LEU A 45 1.54 -10.78 -1.64
C LEU A 45 2.64 -10.16 -2.52
N SER A 46 2.33 -9.94 -3.79
CA SER A 46 3.11 -9.16 -4.74
C SER A 46 2.35 -7.91 -5.15
N VAL A 47 3.08 -6.81 -5.27
CA VAL A 47 2.56 -5.49 -5.62
C VAL A 47 3.27 -5.00 -6.88
N VAL A 48 2.49 -4.54 -7.85
CA VAL A 48 2.99 -3.88 -9.05
C VAL A 48 2.54 -2.43 -9.04
N LEU A 49 3.47 -1.51 -9.29
CA LEU A 49 3.23 -0.08 -9.26
C LEU A 49 3.27 0.49 -10.67
N VAL A 50 2.28 1.29 -11.04
CA VAL A 50 2.17 1.96 -12.33
C VAL A 50 1.92 3.45 -12.12
N ASP A 51 2.91 4.29 -12.41
CA ASP A 51 2.76 5.75 -12.41
C ASP A 51 2.26 6.22 -13.79
N GLY A 52 1.03 6.74 -13.85
CA GLY A 52 0.42 7.27 -15.06
C GLY A 52 1.03 8.59 -15.55
N ARG A 53 1.62 9.36 -14.63
CA ARG A 53 2.39 10.58 -14.93
C ARG A 53 3.88 10.29 -14.88
N ASP A 54 4.64 10.90 -15.76
CA ASP A 54 6.07 11.10 -15.53
C ASP A 54 6.26 12.23 -14.52
N GLY A 55 7.16 12.06 -13.54
CA GLY A 55 7.42 13.02 -12.46
C GLY A 55 7.95 14.40 -12.89
N THR A 56 7.75 14.79 -14.15
CA THR A 56 8.19 15.99 -14.84
C THR A 56 7.07 17.03 -15.03
N GLY A 57 5.83 16.73 -14.59
CA GLY A 57 4.67 17.60 -14.74
C GLY A 57 4.76 18.95 -13.99
N ALA A 58 4.20 20.00 -14.60
CA ALA A 58 4.27 21.42 -14.18
C ALA A 58 3.62 21.78 -12.83
N SER A 59 3.06 20.82 -12.09
CA SER A 59 2.45 21.04 -10.77
C SER A 59 3.41 20.64 -9.65
N GLY A 60 4.44 21.46 -9.42
CA GLY A 60 5.14 21.60 -8.14
C GLY A 60 5.93 20.40 -7.60
N GLY A 61 7.23 20.36 -7.94
CA GLY A 61 8.28 19.59 -7.25
C GLY A 61 8.55 18.19 -7.82
N PRO A 62 9.78 17.66 -7.70
CA PRO A 62 10.11 16.28 -8.06
C PRO A 62 9.41 15.33 -7.08
N GLY A 63 8.14 15.03 -7.35
CA GLY A 63 7.39 14.03 -6.62
C GLY A 63 7.82 12.66 -7.09
N ASP A 64 8.37 11.84 -6.19
CA ASP A 64 8.78 10.46 -6.50
C ASP A 64 7.61 9.49 -6.80
N GLY A 65 6.41 9.97 -7.13
CA GLY A 65 5.26 9.13 -7.52
C GLY A 65 5.07 7.93 -6.60
N LEU A 66 4.87 6.74 -7.16
CA LEU A 66 4.90 5.48 -6.42
C LEU A 66 6.32 4.91 -6.24
N ARG A 67 7.35 5.49 -6.88
CA ARG A 67 8.75 5.06 -6.79
C ARG A 67 9.26 4.96 -5.35
N VAL A 68 8.77 5.79 -4.42
CA VAL A 68 9.15 5.69 -3.00
C VAL A 68 8.79 4.35 -2.34
N CYS A 69 7.85 3.60 -2.92
CA CYS A 69 7.44 2.30 -2.42
C CYS A 69 8.32 1.15 -2.91
N THR A 70 9.29 1.37 -3.82
CA THR A 70 10.10 0.28 -4.38
C THR A 70 11.01 -0.39 -3.35
N ASP A 71 11.27 0.26 -2.22
CA ASP A 71 12.04 -0.32 -1.11
C ASP A 71 11.22 -1.36 -0.31
N VAL A 72 9.91 -1.42 -0.51
CA VAL A 72 9.04 -2.41 0.14
C VAL A 72 9.23 -3.77 -0.53
N PRO A 73 9.53 -4.86 0.22
CA PRO A 73 9.88 -6.15 -0.38
C PRO A 73 8.76 -6.84 -1.17
N HIS A 74 7.52 -6.40 -0.99
CA HIS A 74 6.37 -6.88 -1.77
C HIS A 74 6.30 -6.29 -3.17
N VAL A 75 6.97 -5.17 -3.42
CA VAL A 75 6.93 -4.47 -4.70
C VAL A 75 7.88 -5.16 -5.66
N THR A 76 7.32 -5.86 -6.65
CA THR A 76 8.10 -6.66 -7.61
C THR A 76 8.37 -5.92 -8.91
N THR A 77 7.56 -4.92 -9.24
CA THR A 77 7.65 -4.18 -10.51
C THR A 77 7.17 -2.75 -10.34
N HIS A 78 7.93 -1.79 -10.87
CA HIS A 78 7.55 -0.38 -10.95
C HIS A 78 7.65 0.09 -12.40
N LEU A 79 6.60 0.79 -12.85
CA LEU A 79 6.44 1.24 -14.23
C LEU A 79 6.09 2.72 -14.25
N THR A 80 6.70 3.43 -15.18
CA THR A 80 6.36 4.83 -15.48
C THR A 80 5.81 4.90 -16.89
N ALA A 81 4.76 5.68 -17.09
CA ALA A 81 4.08 5.74 -18.36
C ALA A 81 4.89 6.43 -19.50
N ASN A 82 6.08 6.97 -19.21
CA ASN A 82 7.02 7.45 -20.22
C ASN A 82 7.84 6.34 -20.90
N ASP A 83 7.78 5.09 -20.43
CA ASP A 83 8.43 3.93 -21.06
C ASP A 83 7.40 3.05 -21.79
N PRO A 84 7.10 3.31 -23.07
CA PRO A 84 6.08 2.57 -23.81
C PRO A 84 6.47 1.11 -24.09
N VAL A 85 7.77 0.78 -24.08
CA VAL A 85 8.22 -0.60 -24.34
C VAL A 85 7.92 -1.45 -23.10
N ARG A 86 8.40 -1.01 -21.93
CA ARG A 86 8.09 -1.68 -20.66
C ARG A 86 6.59 -1.76 -20.38
N MET A 87 5.85 -0.72 -20.75
CA MET A 87 4.40 -0.69 -20.57
C MET A 87 3.69 -1.73 -21.45
N ARG A 88 4.19 -1.98 -22.67
CA ARG A 88 3.66 -3.03 -23.55
C ARG A 88 4.06 -4.43 -23.06
N GLU A 89 5.31 -4.63 -22.65
CA GLU A 89 5.78 -5.87 -22.04
C GLU A 89 4.96 -6.22 -20.80
N PHE A 90 4.71 -5.23 -19.95
CA PHE A 90 3.86 -5.40 -18.77
C PHE A 90 2.44 -5.84 -19.12
N ALA A 91 1.81 -5.22 -20.13
CA ALA A 91 0.48 -5.62 -20.56
C ALA A 91 0.45 -7.09 -21.02
N GLN A 92 1.49 -7.53 -21.73
CA GLN A 92 1.63 -8.92 -22.19
C GLN A 92 1.84 -9.88 -21.01
N SER A 93 2.75 -9.54 -20.10
CA SER A 93 3.04 -10.33 -18.90
C SER A 93 1.84 -10.43 -17.97
N LEU A 94 1.12 -9.34 -17.73
CA LEU A 94 -0.10 -9.33 -16.91
C LEU A 94 -1.19 -10.20 -17.54
N SER A 95 -1.38 -10.11 -18.86
CA SER A 95 -2.35 -10.96 -19.58
C SER A 95 -1.97 -12.44 -19.50
N ALA A 96 -0.69 -12.76 -19.67
CA ALA A 96 -0.17 -14.12 -19.54
C ALA A 96 -0.31 -14.64 -18.11
N GLU A 97 -0.09 -13.78 -17.11
CA GLU A 97 -0.26 -14.11 -15.70
C GLU A 97 -1.72 -14.42 -15.36
N LEU A 98 -2.68 -13.61 -15.83
CA LEU A 98 -4.11 -13.90 -15.65
C LEU A 98 -4.48 -15.25 -16.27
N LYS A 99 -3.97 -15.55 -17.47
CA LYS A 99 -4.18 -16.84 -18.13
C LYS A 99 -3.58 -18.00 -17.32
N ARG A 100 -2.33 -17.87 -16.88
CA ARG A 100 -1.66 -18.87 -16.03
C ARG A 100 -2.45 -19.12 -14.76
N ARG A 101 -2.93 -18.06 -14.10
CA ARG A 101 -3.77 -18.16 -12.90
C ARG A 101 -5.09 -18.86 -13.19
N ALA A 102 -5.74 -18.56 -14.31
CA ALA A 102 -6.98 -19.23 -14.70
C ALA A 102 -6.80 -20.74 -14.91
N GLU A 103 -5.69 -21.15 -15.52
CA GLU A 103 -5.33 -22.56 -15.69
C GLU A 103 -5.07 -23.24 -14.34
N LEU A 104 -4.35 -22.57 -13.42
CA LEU A 104 -4.06 -23.09 -12.09
C LEU A 104 -5.31 -23.17 -11.20
N VAL A 105 -6.13 -22.11 -11.18
CA VAL A 105 -7.34 -22.00 -10.36
C VAL A 105 -8.46 -22.91 -10.91
N GLY A 106 -8.54 -23.08 -12.23
CA GLY A 106 -9.55 -23.89 -12.89
C GLY A 106 -10.96 -23.35 -12.62
N ARG A 107 -11.88 -24.21 -12.19
CA ARG A 107 -13.26 -23.83 -11.82
C ARG A 107 -13.42 -23.38 -10.35
N GLY A 108 -12.35 -23.41 -9.56
CA GLY A 108 -12.39 -22.99 -8.16
C GLY A 108 -12.32 -21.47 -7.98
N ASP A 109 -12.39 -21.03 -6.75
CA ASP A 109 -12.08 -19.65 -6.37
C ASP A 109 -10.70 -19.57 -5.69
N PHE A 110 -9.90 -18.56 -6.04
CA PHE A 110 -8.59 -18.30 -5.44
C PHE A 110 -8.70 -18.12 -3.92
N GLY A 111 -9.74 -17.43 -3.43
CA GLY A 111 -9.93 -17.15 -2.00
C GLY A 111 -9.92 -18.40 -1.13
N SER A 112 -10.65 -19.44 -1.56
CA SER A 112 -10.70 -20.74 -0.87
C SER A 112 -9.34 -21.45 -0.78
N ARG A 113 -8.49 -21.30 -1.81
CA ARG A 113 -7.16 -21.93 -1.87
C ARG A 113 -6.10 -21.14 -1.12
N HIS A 114 -6.25 -19.82 -1.07
CA HIS A 114 -5.29 -18.92 -0.44
C HIS A 114 -5.48 -18.86 1.08
N THR A 115 -6.72 -18.97 1.58
CA THR A 115 -7.04 -18.99 3.02
C THR A 115 -6.72 -20.33 3.68
N GLY A 116 -6.91 -21.46 2.98
CA GLY A 116 -6.58 -22.81 3.48
C GLY A 116 -5.09 -23.06 3.78
N ARG A 117 -4.22 -22.09 3.47
CA ARG A 117 -2.76 -22.14 3.70
C ARG A 117 -2.25 -21.09 4.69
N ALA A 118 -3.14 -20.33 5.33
CA ALA A 118 -2.77 -19.41 6.40
C ALA A 118 -2.22 -20.21 7.60
N VAL A 119 -0.95 -19.98 7.93
CA VAL A 119 -0.31 -20.50 9.14
C VAL A 119 -1.09 -19.98 10.35
N PRO A 120 -1.43 -20.82 11.35
CA PRO A 120 -2.10 -20.34 12.56
C PRO A 120 -1.24 -19.25 13.20
N GLY A 121 -1.81 -18.04 13.25
CA GLY A 121 -1.12 -16.83 13.67
C GLY A 121 -0.64 -16.93 15.11
N ARG A 122 0.65 -16.68 15.32
CA ARG A 122 1.14 -16.20 16.60
C ARG A 122 1.41 -14.71 16.44
N VAL A 123 0.35 -13.92 16.59
CA VAL A 123 0.50 -12.49 16.88
C VAL A 123 1.22 -12.41 18.22
N VAL A 124 2.50 -12.05 18.20
CA VAL A 124 3.22 -11.74 19.44
C VAL A 124 2.73 -10.37 19.86
N ALA A 125 1.96 -10.33 20.95
CA ALA A 125 1.58 -9.09 21.59
C ALA A 125 2.84 -8.25 21.91
N PRO A 126 2.77 -6.90 21.82
CA PRO A 126 3.86 -6.05 22.27
C PRO A 126 4.26 -6.45 23.68
N ARG A 127 5.56 -6.63 23.92
CA ARG A 127 6.08 -6.86 25.27
C ARG A 127 5.64 -5.69 26.14
N GLU A 128 4.75 -5.95 27.09
CA GLU A 128 4.52 -5.03 28.20
C GLU A 128 5.88 -4.81 28.90
N SER A 129 6.23 -3.54 29.09
CA SER A 129 7.38 -3.15 29.88
C SER A 129 7.16 -3.62 31.31
N ALA A 130 7.83 -4.72 31.68
CA ALA A 130 7.87 -5.22 33.03
C ALA A 130 8.42 -4.13 33.96
N SER A 131 7.55 -3.58 34.81
CA SER A 131 7.96 -2.85 36.01
C SER A 131 8.75 -3.82 36.89
N GLY A 132 10.05 -3.57 37.01
CA GLY A 132 10.93 -4.36 37.84
C GLY A 132 10.57 -4.25 39.32
N ALA A 133 10.20 -5.37 39.91
CA ALA A 133 10.55 -5.70 41.29
C ALA A 133 11.28 -7.04 41.22
N ALA A 134 12.57 -6.99 41.52
CA ALA A 134 13.44 -8.15 41.55
C ALA A 134 13.02 -9.09 42.68
N ASP A 135 12.90 -10.38 42.38
CA ASP A 135 13.15 -11.39 43.39
C ASP A 135 13.95 -12.54 42.78
N LEU A 136 15.04 -12.86 43.46
CA LEU A 136 16.05 -13.84 43.10
C LEU A 136 15.60 -15.19 43.63
N ASP A 137 15.32 -16.16 42.76
CA ASP A 137 15.53 -17.57 43.11
C ASP A 137 15.72 -18.44 41.86
N SER A 138 16.64 -19.39 41.99
CA SER A 138 17.32 -20.10 40.91
C SER A 138 16.86 -21.56 40.75
N ALA A 139 16.86 -22.02 39.49
CA ALA A 139 17.09 -23.39 38.97
C ALA A 139 15.93 -24.44 38.99
N PRO A 140 15.95 -25.50 38.13
CA PRO A 140 17.01 -25.95 37.22
C PRO A 140 16.63 -26.25 35.75
N SER A 141 17.66 -26.35 34.92
CA SER A 141 17.64 -26.73 33.51
C SER A 141 16.98 -28.09 33.22
N ALA A 142 15.95 -28.09 32.38
CA ALA A 142 15.40 -29.32 31.78
C ALA A 142 16.11 -29.60 30.44
N THR A 143 16.82 -30.73 30.38
CA THR A 143 17.44 -31.26 29.17
C THR A 143 16.38 -31.67 28.15
N ILE A 144 16.36 -30.99 27.00
CA ILE A 144 15.55 -31.37 25.84
C ILE A 144 16.02 -32.72 25.32
N ARG A 145 15.19 -33.77 25.47
CA ARG A 145 15.38 -35.03 24.74
C ARG A 145 14.87 -34.87 23.32
N LEU A 146 15.79 -34.74 22.35
CA LEU A 146 15.49 -34.80 20.93
C LEU A 146 15.11 -36.25 20.55
N ARG A 147 13.84 -36.48 20.20
CA ARG A 147 13.43 -37.68 19.45
C ARG A 147 13.83 -37.49 17.98
N PRO A 148 14.33 -38.52 17.28
CA PRO A 148 14.60 -38.41 15.85
C PRO A 148 13.27 -38.18 15.11
N ALA A 149 13.18 -37.08 14.37
CA ALA A 149 12.01 -36.80 13.55
C ALA A 149 11.96 -37.81 12.40
N ALA A 150 10.99 -38.73 12.47
CA ALA A 150 10.62 -39.56 11.34
C ALA A 150 10.36 -38.64 10.13
N HIS A 151 10.98 -38.97 8.99
CA HIS A 151 10.82 -38.25 7.72
C HIS A 151 9.36 -38.27 7.28
N ARG A 152 8.61 -37.26 7.75
CA ARG A 152 7.29 -36.94 7.23
C ARG A 152 7.53 -36.50 5.79
N ARG A 153 7.18 -37.36 4.83
CA ARG A 153 7.14 -37.01 3.40
C ARG A 153 6.41 -35.67 3.30
N GLN A 154 7.15 -34.61 2.99
CA GLN A 154 6.55 -33.32 2.69
C GLN A 154 5.68 -33.55 1.46
N PRO A 155 4.36 -33.29 1.52
CA PRO A 155 3.56 -33.28 0.30
C PRO A 155 4.24 -32.28 -0.63
N GLU A 156 4.41 -32.67 -1.90
CA GLU A 156 4.99 -31.81 -2.94
C GLU A 156 4.41 -30.40 -2.78
N ARG A 157 5.25 -29.45 -2.38
CA ARG A 157 4.82 -28.08 -2.12
C ARG A 157 4.41 -27.49 -3.46
N GLN A 158 3.13 -27.61 -3.80
CA GLN A 158 2.55 -26.83 -4.89
C GLN A 158 2.93 -25.36 -4.64
N PRO A 159 3.48 -24.66 -5.65
CA PRO A 159 3.92 -23.28 -5.46
C PRO A 159 2.74 -22.45 -4.95
N SER A 160 2.93 -21.75 -3.83
CA SER A 160 1.92 -20.82 -3.32
C SER A 160 1.75 -19.71 -4.35
N LEU A 161 0.52 -19.52 -4.83
CA LEU A 161 0.21 -18.42 -5.73
C LEU A 161 -0.05 -17.16 -4.88
N PRO A 162 0.87 -16.18 -4.84
CA PRO A 162 0.67 -14.98 -4.04
C PRO A 162 -0.49 -14.16 -4.62
N ARG A 163 -1.17 -13.39 -3.76
CA ARG A 163 -2.08 -12.33 -4.23
C ARG A 163 -1.27 -11.32 -5.02
N LEU A 164 -1.82 -10.85 -6.12
CA LEU A 164 -1.22 -9.79 -6.92
C LEU A 164 -2.07 -8.54 -6.77
N VAL A 165 -1.47 -7.41 -6.42
CA VAL A 165 -2.15 -6.12 -6.37
C VAL A 165 -1.48 -5.19 -7.38
N VAL A 166 -2.24 -4.74 -8.37
CA VAL A 166 -1.80 -3.74 -9.35
C VAL A 166 -2.26 -2.38 -8.84
N VAL A 167 -1.31 -1.51 -8.52
CA VAL A 167 -1.54 -0.14 -8.04
C VAL A 167 -1.24 0.83 -9.18
N VAL A 168 -2.25 1.61 -9.58
CA VAL A 168 -2.14 2.57 -10.68
C VAL A 168 -2.36 3.98 -10.15
N ASP A 169 -1.32 4.82 -10.17
CA ASP A 169 -1.47 6.25 -9.91
C ASP A 169 -1.88 6.99 -11.19
N ASP A 170 -2.90 7.83 -11.08
CA ASP A 170 -3.49 8.62 -12.16
C ASP A 170 -3.85 7.82 -13.42
N LEU A 171 -4.86 6.95 -13.31
CA LEU A 171 -5.42 6.15 -14.40
C LEU A 171 -5.76 7.00 -15.64
N ASP A 172 -6.27 8.21 -15.45
CA ASP A 172 -6.60 9.13 -16.54
C ASP A 172 -5.37 9.58 -17.36
N ALA A 173 -4.19 9.63 -16.74
CA ALA A 173 -2.96 9.98 -17.45
C ALA A 173 -2.45 8.83 -18.32
N LEU A 174 -2.81 7.58 -18.04
CA LEU A 174 -2.45 6.45 -18.91
C LEU A 174 -3.08 6.59 -20.31
N VAL A 175 -4.28 7.18 -20.38
CA VAL A 175 -5.02 7.41 -21.64
C VAL A 175 -4.80 8.81 -22.23
N SER A 176 -3.80 9.56 -21.74
CA SER A 176 -3.45 10.90 -22.22
C SER A 176 -2.07 10.91 -22.91
N PRO A 177 -1.93 11.45 -24.14
CA PRO A 177 -3.00 11.93 -25.03
C PRO A 177 -3.88 10.77 -25.52
N ALA A 178 -5.03 11.10 -26.12
CA ALA A 178 -6.04 10.11 -26.49
C ALA A 178 -5.46 8.95 -27.33
N LEU A 179 -6.03 7.75 -27.14
CA LEU A 179 -5.72 6.54 -27.91
C LEU A 179 -5.61 6.84 -29.41
N GLY A 180 -4.49 6.46 -30.03
CA GLY A 180 -4.22 6.67 -31.45
C GLY A 180 -3.39 7.92 -31.79
N SER A 181 -3.08 8.77 -30.82
CA SER A 181 -2.15 9.89 -31.03
C SER A 181 -0.72 9.39 -31.29
N PRO A 182 0.01 9.92 -32.28
CA PRO A 182 1.41 9.59 -32.49
C PRO A 182 2.20 10.03 -31.25
N GLY A 183 2.69 9.07 -30.46
CA GLY A 183 3.44 9.33 -29.23
C GLY A 183 3.21 8.35 -28.07
N ARG A 184 2.16 7.51 -28.07
CA ARG A 184 1.94 6.54 -26.97
C ARG A 184 1.15 5.27 -27.34
N PRO A 185 1.70 4.37 -28.17
CA PRO A 185 1.00 3.16 -28.62
C PRO A 185 0.76 2.10 -27.53
N ALA A 186 1.35 2.23 -26.34
CA ALA A 186 1.24 1.23 -25.25
C ALA A 186 0.02 1.42 -24.34
N ALA A 187 -0.59 2.61 -24.32
CA ALA A 187 -1.72 2.94 -23.44
C ALA A 187 -2.92 1.98 -23.60
N GLY A 188 -3.26 1.64 -24.85
CA GLY A 188 -4.40 0.76 -25.13
C GLY A 188 -4.18 -0.72 -24.81
N SER A 189 -2.93 -1.20 -24.79
CA SER A 189 -2.64 -2.57 -24.36
C SER A 189 -2.75 -2.70 -22.84
N VAL A 190 -2.26 -1.70 -22.11
CA VAL A 190 -2.36 -1.68 -20.65
C VAL A 190 -3.78 -1.51 -20.18
N MET A 191 -4.55 -0.58 -20.74
CA MET A 191 -5.96 -0.43 -20.37
C MET A 191 -6.74 -1.72 -20.59
N ARG A 192 -6.51 -2.44 -21.70
CA ARG A 192 -7.13 -3.76 -21.94
C ARG A 192 -6.73 -4.80 -20.90
N ALA A 193 -5.46 -4.81 -20.48
CA ALA A 193 -5.00 -5.71 -19.42
C ALA A 193 -5.63 -5.35 -18.06
N LEU A 194 -5.75 -4.05 -17.73
CA LEU A 194 -6.41 -3.58 -16.50
C LEU A 194 -7.92 -3.86 -16.50
N GLU A 195 -8.59 -3.75 -17.65
CA GLU A 195 -9.98 -4.17 -17.85
C GLU A 195 -10.15 -5.69 -17.63
N ALA A 196 -9.23 -6.50 -18.13
CA ALA A 196 -9.23 -7.94 -17.85
C ALA A 196 -9.03 -8.24 -16.35
N VAL A 197 -8.16 -7.49 -15.65
CA VAL A 197 -8.06 -7.56 -14.18
C VAL A 197 -9.38 -7.16 -13.54
N ALA A 198 -10.02 -6.08 -13.98
CA ALA A 198 -11.27 -5.60 -13.40
C ALA A 198 -12.42 -6.63 -13.50
N ARG A 199 -12.44 -7.42 -14.59
CA ARG A 199 -13.46 -8.45 -14.82
C ARG A 199 -13.19 -9.78 -14.15
N GLU A 200 -11.93 -10.23 -14.15
CA GLU A 200 -11.58 -11.61 -13.78
C GLU A 200 -10.70 -11.70 -12.54
N GLY A 201 -10.19 -10.57 -12.06
CA GLY A 201 -9.16 -10.50 -11.04
C GLY A 201 -9.55 -11.14 -9.73
N GLU A 202 -10.80 -10.96 -9.27
CA GLU A 202 -11.30 -11.54 -8.02
C GLU A 202 -11.06 -13.06 -7.95
N ARG A 203 -11.59 -13.78 -8.94
CA ARG A 203 -11.47 -15.25 -9.07
C ARG A 203 -10.01 -15.69 -9.14
N LEU A 204 -9.13 -14.83 -9.65
CA LEU A 204 -7.71 -15.12 -9.90
C LEU A 204 -6.79 -14.63 -8.75
N GLY A 205 -7.33 -13.97 -7.73
CA GLY A 205 -6.54 -13.36 -6.67
C GLY A 205 -5.67 -12.19 -7.15
N VAL A 206 -6.15 -11.47 -8.16
CA VAL A 206 -5.55 -10.25 -8.71
C VAL A 206 -6.46 -9.06 -8.40
N HIS A 207 -5.93 -8.10 -7.68
CA HIS A 207 -6.65 -6.92 -7.22
C HIS A 207 -6.12 -5.68 -7.94
N LEU A 208 -6.99 -4.68 -8.11
CA LEU A 208 -6.68 -3.42 -8.77
C LEU A 208 -6.97 -2.29 -7.79
N VAL A 209 -5.97 -1.45 -7.55
CA VAL A 209 -6.09 -0.22 -6.77
C VAL A 209 -5.72 0.93 -7.68
N ALA A 210 -6.67 1.78 -8.06
CA ALA A 210 -6.43 2.85 -9.02
C ALA A 210 -6.77 4.21 -8.44
N ALA A 211 -6.00 5.24 -8.78
CA ALA A 211 -6.36 6.63 -8.52
C ALA A 211 -6.81 7.33 -9.82
N ALA A 212 -7.92 8.07 -9.76
CA ALA A 212 -8.46 8.79 -10.91
C ALA A 212 -9.01 10.17 -10.51
N GLY A 213 -9.16 11.06 -11.50
CA GLY A 213 -9.80 12.35 -11.30
C GLY A 213 -11.32 12.19 -11.26
N PRO A 214 -12.07 13.04 -10.52
CA PRO A 214 -13.52 12.99 -10.53
C PRO A 214 -14.05 13.26 -11.95
N GLY A 215 -14.87 12.35 -12.49
CA GLY A 215 -15.37 12.47 -13.87
C GLY A 215 -14.27 12.44 -14.94
N GLY A 216 -13.14 11.79 -14.65
CA GLY A 216 -12.00 11.69 -15.54
C GLY A 216 -12.30 10.93 -16.84
N ARG A 217 -11.31 10.90 -17.75
CA ARG A 217 -11.40 10.22 -19.05
C ARG A 217 -11.70 8.73 -18.93
N THR A 218 -11.39 8.14 -17.79
CA THR A 218 -11.52 6.70 -17.53
C THR A 218 -12.78 6.34 -16.76
N ALA A 219 -13.68 7.30 -16.48
CA ALA A 219 -14.93 7.09 -15.74
C ALA A 219 -15.83 5.98 -16.33
N GLU A 220 -15.79 5.82 -17.66
CA GLU A 220 -16.57 4.80 -18.38
C GLU A 220 -15.82 3.49 -18.65
N THR A 221 -14.64 3.30 -18.04
CA THR A 221 -13.85 2.08 -18.20
C THR A 221 -14.20 1.06 -17.10
N GLU A 222 -13.93 -0.22 -17.35
CA GLU A 222 -14.21 -1.27 -16.37
C GLU A 222 -13.44 -1.11 -15.04
N PRO A 223 -12.15 -0.72 -15.02
CA PRO A 223 -11.45 -0.38 -13.77
C PRO A 223 -12.19 0.62 -12.89
N TYR A 224 -12.86 1.59 -13.50
CA TYR A 224 -13.63 2.60 -12.78
C TYR A 224 -14.99 2.06 -12.36
N ARG A 225 -15.74 1.39 -13.25
CA ARG A 225 -17.11 0.94 -12.97
C ARG A 225 -17.19 -0.26 -12.04
N LEU A 226 -16.26 -1.21 -12.15
CA LEU A 226 -16.25 -2.46 -11.39
C LEU A 226 -15.54 -2.33 -10.02
N ALA A 227 -14.98 -1.17 -9.69
CA ALA A 227 -14.45 -0.90 -8.35
C ALA A 227 -15.58 -0.89 -7.32
N SER A 228 -15.58 -1.92 -6.46
CA SER A 228 -16.58 -2.13 -5.40
C SER A 228 -16.30 -1.25 -4.18
N LEU A 229 -15.02 -1.01 -3.89
CA LEU A 229 -14.56 -0.08 -2.88
C LEU A 229 -14.26 1.27 -3.51
N ARG A 230 -14.77 2.35 -2.91
CA ARG A 230 -14.52 3.71 -3.39
C ARG A 230 -14.03 4.60 -2.28
N VAL A 231 -12.96 5.33 -2.55
CA VAL A 231 -12.52 6.47 -1.76
C VAL A 231 -12.80 7.73 -2.55
N THR A 232 -13.48 8.69 -1.92
CA THR A 232 -13.64 10.04 -2.46
C THR A 232 -12.90 11.01 -1.55
N LEU A 233 -11.83 11.62 -2.06
CA LEU A 233 -11.04 12.61 -1.34
C LEU A 233 -11.59 14.01 -1.54
N ASP A 234 -11.55 14.78 -0.46
CA ASP A 234 -11.97 16.16 -0.45
C ASP A 234 -11.05 17.03 -1.32
N ALA A 235 -11.60 18.08 -1.92
CA ALA A 235 -10.79 19.07 -2.63
C ALA A 235 -9.94 19.85 -1.62
N PRO A 236 -8.61 19.98 -1.85
CA PRO A 236 -7.77 20.75 -0.94
C PRO A 236 -8.20 22.22 -0.99
N GLY A 237 -8.30 22.86 0.17
CA GLY A 237 -8.56 24.31 0.27
C GLY A 237 -7.40 25.04 0.96
N THR A 238 -7.44 26.36 0.93
CA THR A 238 -6.35 27.24 1.41
C THR A 238 -6.64 27.91 2.77
N GLY A 239 -7.78 27.60 3.40
CA GLY A 239 -8.20 28.17 4.69
C GLY A 239 -7.86 27.28 5.90
N ALA A 240 -7.91 27.85 7.11
CA ALA A 240 -7.65 27.10 8.35
C ALA A 240 -8.63 25.94 8.59
N ASP A 241 -9.88 26.09 8.11
CA ASP A 241 -10.93 25.06 8.17
C ASP A 241 -11.01 24.22 6.89
N ALA A 242 -10.14 24.47 5.91
CA ALA A 242 -10.12 23.68 4.70
C ALA A 242 -9.67 22.25 4.98
N PRO A 243 -10.23 21.25 4.28
CA PRO A 243 -9.82 19.88 4.45
C PRO A 243 -8.34 19.72 4.07
N ALA A 244 -7.57 19.11 4.97
CA ALA A 244 -6.19 18.74 4.69
C ALA A 244 -6.17 17.65 3.60
N PRO A 245 -5.12 17.59 2.77
CA PRO A 245 -4.92 16.48 1.84
C PRO A 245 -5.02 15.12 2.56
N GLY A 246 -5.66 14.15 1.91
CA GLY A 246 -5.93 12.82 2.44
C GLY A 246 -7.24 12.70 3.22
N ARG A 247 -7.97 13.79 3.48
CA ARG A 247 -9.32 13.71 4.05
C ARG A 247 -10.31 13.22 2.99
N GLY A 248 -11.23 12.35 3.38
CA GLY A 248 -12.26 11.86 2.47
C GLY A 248 -13.24 10.87 3.10
N LEU A 249 -13.97 10.18 2.24
CA LEU A 249 -14.94 9.14 2.58
C LEU A 249 -14.53 7.82 1.95
N LEU A 250 -14.57 6.74 2.73
CA LEU A 250 -14.53 5.37 2.22
C LEU A 250 -15.95 4.86 2.10
N THR A 251 -16.37 4.46 0.91
CA THR A 251 -17.67 3.87 0.60
C THR A 251 -17.50 2.39 0.26
N LEU A 252 -18.20 1.55 1.03
CA LEU A 252 -18.25 0.11 0.86
C LEU A 252 -19.28 -0.29 -0.22
N PRO A 253 -19.26 -1.54 -0.71
CA PRO A 253 -20.22 -1.99 -1.74
C PRO A 253 -21.69 -1.93 -1.30
N ASP A 254 -21.94 -2.01 0.01
CA ASP A 254 -23.27 -1.89 0.60
C ASP A 254 -23.76 -0.43 0.75
N GLY A 255 -22.97 0.53 0.27
CA GLY A 255 -23.28 1.96 0.29
C GLY A 255 -22.95 2.65 1.61
N ARG A 256 -22.46 1.95 2.64
CA ARG A 256 -22.01 2.60 3.88
C ARG A 256 -20.76 3.43 3.61
N SER A 257 -20.80 4.69 4.02
CA SER A 257 -19.66 5.61 3.91
C SER A 257 -19.11 6.00 5.28
N THR A 258 -17.79 5.92 5.44
CA THR A 258 -17.08 6.29 6.67
C THR A 258 -16.07 7.39 6.39
N PRO A 259 -16.14 8.55 7.08
CA PRO A 259 -15.15 9.60 6.93
C PRO A 259 -13.82 9.19 7.56
N PHE A 260 -12.73 9.52 6.89
CA PHE A 260 -11.38 9.20 7.34
C PHE A 260 -10.39 10.30 6.99
N GLN A 261 -9.19 10.18 7.57
CA GLN A 261 -8.01 10.95 7.21
C GLN A 261 -6.92 9.96 6.84
N GLY A 262 -6.45 10.00 5.60
CA GLY A 262 -5.33 9.20 5.12
C GLY A 262 -4.04 9.53 5.88
N GLY A 263 -3.28 8.49 6.23
CA GLY A 263 -1.96 8.64 6.82
C GLY A 263 -0.94 9.16 5.81
N ARG A 264 0.04 9.94 6.29
CA ARG A 264 1.16 10.42 5.49
C ARG A 264 2.42 9.62 5.82
N VAL A 265 2.72 8.60 5.02
CA VAL A 265 3.85 7.67 5.22
C VAL A 265 5.17 8.18 4.67
N THR A 266 5.14 9.22 3.83
CA THR A 266 6.35 9.89 3.29
C THR A 266 6.79 11.10 4.11
N GLY A 267 6.09 11.39 5.22
CA GLY A 267 6.52 12.39 6.20
C GLY A 267 7.87 11.98 6.77
N ARG A 268 8.85 12.89 6.75
CA ARG A 268 10.13 12.64 7.40
C ARG A 268 9.97 12.83 8.90
N ILE A 269 10.45 11.87 9.68
CA ILE A 269 10.50 12.00 11.13
C ILE A 269 11.51 13.12 11.44
N PRO A 270 11.13 14.18 12.18
CA PRO A 270 12.09 15.19 12.59
C PRO A 270 13.18 14.51 13.44
N ARG A 271 14.44 14.53 12.98
CA ARG A 271 15.56 14.13 13.85
C ARG A 271 15.63 15.16 14.97
N THR A 272 15.11 14.78 16.14
CA THR A 272 14.93 15.60 17.35
C THR A 272 13.77 16.60 17.33
N ALA A 273 12.54 16.10 17.47
CA ALA A 273 11.53 16.84 18.24
C ALA A 273 11.58 16.41 19.72
N THR A 274 12.75 16.42 20.35
CA THR A 274 12.76 16.51 21.81
C THR A 274 12.35 17.94 22.14
N LEU A 275 11.06 18.17 22.33
CA LEU A 275 10.61 19.28 23.16
C LEU A 275 11.18 18.98 24.56
N ARG A 276 12.41 19.41 24.83
CA ARG A 276 12.87 19.50 26.22
C ARG A 276 11.88 20.46 26.89
N PRO A 277 11.19 20.05 27.97
CA PRO A 277 10.30 20.96 28.67
C PRO A 277 11.11 22.19 29.09
N THR A 278 10.66 23.36 28.69
CA THR A 278 11.25 24.63 29.11
C THR A 278 10.36 25.24 30.16
N VAL A 279 10.96 25.55 31.30
CA VAL A 279 10.32 26.35 32.33
C VAL A 279 10.54 27.80 31.97
N VAL A 280 9.46 28.56 31.85
CA VAL A 280 9.50 30.02 31.67
C VAL A 280 8.85 30.62 32.92
N ALA A 281 9.54 31.56 33.57
CA ALA A 281 8.96 32.30 34.67
C ALA A 281 7.82 33.20 34.14
N LEU A 282 6.64 33.09 34.76
CA LEU A 282 5.49 33.93 34.46
C LEU A 282 5.49 35.13 35.40
N ASP A 283 5.64 36.33 34.86
CA ASP A 283 5.46 37.58 35.59
C ASP A 283 3.99 38.03 35.49
N TRP A 284 3.46 38.60 36.57
CA TRP A 284 2.07 39.09 36.65
C TRP A 284 1.60 39.95 35.45
N PRO A 285 2.43 40.86 34.88
CA PRO A 285 2.00 41.69 33.74
C PRO A 285 1.80 40.90 32.44
N ARG A 286 2.36 39.69 32.31
CA ARG A 286 2.26 38.81 31.13
C ARG A 286 1.30 37.64 31.35
N MET A 287 0.62 37.62 32.48
CA MET A 287 -0.35 36.58 32.81
C MET A 287 -1.61 36.76 31.94
N GLY A 288 -1.62 36.05 30.81
CA GLY A 288 -2.67 36.15 29.78
C GLY A 288 -2.13 36.12 28.35
N ASP A 289 -0.82 36.38 28.18
CA ASP A 289 -0.19 36.26 26.87
C ASP A 289 -0.20 34.80 26.39
N PRO A 290 -0.49 34.54 25.11
CA PRO A 290 -0.37 33.19 24.58
C PRO A 290 1.08 32.73 24.69
N PRO A 291 1.34 31.46 25.06
CA PRO A 291 2.70 30.94 25.12
C PRO A 291 3.39 31.16 23.78
N THR A 292 4.63 31.65 23.80
CA THR A 292 5.41 31.89 22.59
C THR A 292 5.51 30.58 21.80
N ARG A 293 4.85 30.51 20.64
CA ARG A 293 4.92 29.35 19.76
C ARG A 293 6.36 29.19 19.30
N ARG A 294 7.01 28.11 19.69
CA ARG A 294 8.31 27.75 19.11
C ARG A 294 8.08 27.23 17.70
N PRO A 295 8.75 27.78 16.68
CA PRO A 295 8.85 27.08 15.41
C PRO A 295 9.63 25.78 15.67
N VAL A 296 9.01 24.64 15.35
CA VAL A 296 9.73 23.36 15.34
C VAL A 296 10.78 23.48 14.23
N ARG A 297 12.04 23.63 14.61
CA ARG A 297 13.14 23.64 13.65
C ARG A 297 13.39 22.20 13.23
N GLU A 298 12.87 21.81 12.07
CA GLU A 298 13.16 20.51 11.46
C GLU A 298 14.67 20.43 11.18
N LEU A 299 15.42 19.77 12.06
CA LEU A 299 16.85 19.50 11.85
C LEU A 299 17.02 18.33 10.85
N GLY A 300 16.68 18.57 9.59
CA GLY A 300 17.03 17.68 8.46
C GLY A 300 16.50 16.23 8.51
N ASN A 301 16.84 15.51 7.44
CA ASN A 301 16.15 14.33 6.91
C ASN A 301 16.20 13.07 7.81
N GLY A 302 15.28 12.90 8.76
CA GLY A 302 15.00 11.59 9.33
C GLY A 302 14.37 10.63 8.32
N PRO A 303 14.35 9.32 8.64
CA PRO A 303 13.66 8.34 7.81
C PRO A 303 12.16 8.65 7.76
N THR A 304 11.51 8.20 6.70
CA THR A 304 10.05 8.22 6.60
C THR A 304 9.48 6.98 7.29
N ASP A 305 8.19 7.01 7.65
CA ASP A 305 7.51 5.82 8.18
C ASP A 305 7.56 4.66 7.19
N LEU A 306 7.43 4.97 5.88
CA LEU A 306 7.58 3.99 4.81
C LEU A 306 8.97 3.34 4.78
N ALA A 307 10.04 4.13 4.95
CA ALA A 307 11.41 3.61 4.97
C ALA A 307 11.67 2.73 6.21
N LEU A 308 11.13 3.12 7.37
CA LEU A 308 11.20 2.30 8.58
C LEU A 308 10.43 0.98 8.42
N LEU A 309 9.24 1.03 7.83
CA LEU A 309 8.43 -0.15 7.54
C LEU A 309 9.16 -1.09 6.57
N ALA A 310 9.67 -0.57 5.44
CA ALA A 310 10.42 -1.35 4.46
C ALA A 310 11.60 -2.08 5.11
N SER A 311 12.41 -1.38 5.91
CA SER A 311 13.52 -1.98 6.65
C SER A 311 13.09 -3.04 7.66
N ALA A 312 11.95 -2.85 8.34
CA ALA A 312 11.41 -3.85 9.27
C ALA A 312 10.91 -5.10 8.53
N LEU A 313 10.20 -4.93 7.41
CA LEU A 313 9.70 -6.02 6.59
C LEU A 313 10.83 -6.83 5.97
N GLU A 314 11.89 -6.18 5.49
CA GLU A 314 13.05 -6.88 4.92
C GLU A 314 13.75 -7.78 5.96
N ARG A 315 13.92 -7.28 7.19
CA ARG A 315 14.46 -8.08 8.30
C ARG A 315 13.56 -9.26 8.63
N ALA A 316 12.25 -9.02 8.76
CA ALA A 316 11.28 -10.07 9.05
C ALA A 316 11.24 -11.14 7.94
N ALA A 317 11.31 -10.74 6.67
CA ALA A 317 11.32 -11.65 5.52
C ALA A 317 12.56 -12.56 5.54
N LYS A 318 13.74 -12.01 5.87
CA LYS A 318 14.99 -12.77 6.03
C LYS A 318 14.89 -13.77 7.19
N GLU A 319 14.33 -13.36 8.33
CA GLU A 319 14.16 -14.23 9.51
C GLU A 319 13.28 -15.46 9.23
N VAL A 320 12.25 -15.32 8.39
CA VAL A 320 11.36 -16.43 8.02
C VAL A 320 11.74 -17.13 6.71
N ALA A 321 12.88 -16.76 6.10
CA ALA A 321 13.33 -17.22 4.79
C ALA A 321 12.21 -17.19 3.73
N ALA A 322 11.50 -16.06 3.65
CA ALA A 322 10.42 -15.87 2.69
C ALA A 322 10.96 -16.01 1.26
N THR A 323 10.27 -16.82 0.43
CA THR A 323 10.61 -16.96 -0.99
C THR A 323 10.29 -15.67 -1.72
N GLU A 324 11.25 -15.17 -2.49
CA GLU A 324 11.04 -13.98 -3.32
C GLU A 324 10.04 -14.29 -4.45
N VAL A 325 9.09 -13.38 -4.65
CA VAL A 325 8.12 -13.48 -5.75
C VAL A 325 8.75 -12.87 -6.99
N PRO A 326 8.81 -13.57 -8.13
CA PRO A 326 9.41 -13.04 -9.34
C PRO A 326 8.64 -11.81 -9.86
N SER A 327 9.39 -10.89 -10.47
CA SER A 327 8.84 -9.78 -11.25
C SER A 327 7.96 -10.30 -12.39
N LEU A 328 6.94 -9.50 -12.77
CA LEU A 328 6.15 -9.77 -13.97
C LEU A 328 6.89 -9.41 -15.26
N LEU A 329 7.91 -8.56 -15.17
CA LEU A 329 8.84 -8.22 -16.25
C LEU A 329 10.15 -9.01 -16.13
#